data_AF-A0A919AVL6-F1
#
_entry.id   AF-A0A919AVL6-F1
#
_cell.length_a   1.000
_cell.length_b   1.000
_cell.length_c   1.000
_cell.angle_alpha   90.00
_cell.angle_beta   90.00
_cell.angle_gamma   90.00
#
_symmetry.space_group_name_H-M   'P 1'
#
loop_
_entity.id
_entity.type
_entity.pdbx_description
1 polymer ?
#
loop_
_entity_poly.entity_id
_entity_poly.type
_entity_poly.pdbx_seq_one_letter_code
_entity_poly.pdbx_strand_id
1 'polypeptide(L)'
;MNTPDLHLPDLFAQDFRLDGYTLATGSDEDHFLGLVTDHDDLTPLIAHHTPDGARSYLVLHDGAAIWDVPGTAQLIAVVVSRDLGSQTLCFESERHPVLPLAQRWLIAHGAVPDAVRLPAQWGGPKPTDTLTSVLEEQLLTSGDRYEVLDHYTGDCGEYETYVLVHDKDPASAGQPYRLFLEQMASASDTYTLREGAFRTEDGAREWMAERGGPLPAPHMVPGALAVPRTQAARAATRRTSCPSPAPWPPAAPLPPAPGPGRHR
;
A
#
# COMPACT_ATOMS: atom_id res chain seq x y z
N MET A 1 23.64 -16.22 -36.18
CA MET A 1 22.81 -16.50 -35.00
C MET A 1 21.81 -15.38 -34.93
N ASN A 2 20.55 -15.65 -35.26
CA ASN A 2 19.47 -14.67 -35.13
C ASN A 2 19.16 -14.53 -33.64
N THR A 3 19.39 -13.35 -33.08
CA THR A 3 18.74 -12.92 -31.84
C THR A 3 17.24 -12.87 -32.14
N PRO A 4 16.37 -13.54 -31.38
CA PRO A 4 14.95 -13.39 -31.60
C PRO A 4 14.58 -11.95 -31.22
N ASP A 5 13.98 -11.21 -32.15
CA ASP A 5 13.26 -9.97 -31.84
C ASP A 5 12.14 -10.34 -30.87
N LEU A 6 12.38 -10.14 -29.57
CA LEU A 6 11.35 -10.22 -28.55
C LEU A 6 10.40 -9.04 -28.79
N HIS A 7 9.36 -9.29 -29.58
CA HIS A 7 8.24 -8.39 -29.71
C HIS A 7 7.60 -8.25 -28.32
N LEU A 8 7.75 -7.05 -27.74
CA LEU A 8 7.19 -6.72 -26.43
C LEU A 8 5.67 -6.88 -26.46
N PRO A 9 5.04 -7.40 -25.39
CA PRO A 9 3.59 -7.51 -25.32
C PRO A 9 2.94 -6.13 -25.44
N ASP A 10 1.70 -6.14 -25.92
CA ASP A 10 0.90 -4.94 -26.05
C ASP A 10 0.46 -4.45 -24.65
N LEU A 11 1.22 -3.48 -24.10
CA LEU A 11 0.96 -2.87 -22.80
C LEU A 11 0.10 -1.60 -22.89
N PHE A 12 -0.79 -1.47 -23.88
CA PHE A 12 -1.59 -0.24 -24.09
C PHE A 12 -2.40 0.18 -22.86
N ALA A 13 -2.77 -0.74 -21.96
CA ALA A 13 -3.51 -0.40 -20.74
C ALA A 13 -2.65 0.36 -19.70
N GLN A 14 -1.33 0.20 -19.71
CA GLN A 14 -0.41 0.76 -18.72
C GLN A 14 0.47 1.91 -19.28
N ASP A 15 0.33 2.28 -20.55
CA ASP A 15 1.09 3.33 -21.29
C ASP A 15 2.60 3.33 -20.98
N PHE A 16 3.26 2.16 -21.01
CA PHE A 16 4.72 2.11 -20.84
C PHE A 16 5.49 2.74 -22.03
N ARG A 17 4.82 3.03 -23.16
CA ARG A 17 5.38 3.58 -24.40
C ARG A 17 6.53 2.77 -24.99
N LEU A 18 6.40 1.44 -25.00
CA LEU A 18 7.45 0.53 -25.43
C LEU A 18 7.45 0.26 -26.94
N ASP A 19 6.45 0.75 -27.68
CA ASP A 19 6.31 0.49 -29.12
C ASP A 19 7.58 0.86 -29.89
N GLY A 20 8.08 -0.11 -30.65
CA GLY A 20 9.25 0.07 -31.50
C GLY A 20 10.59 0.09 -30.75
N TYR A 21 10.63 -0.30 -29.47
CA TYR A 21 11.87 -0.50 -28.73
C TYR A 21 12.15 -1.97 -28.47
N THR A 22 13.43 -2.31 -28.38
CA THR A 22 13.91 -3.60 -27.85
C THR A 22 14.67 -3.38 -26.55
N LEU A 23 14.81 -4.41 -25.73
CA LEU A 23 15.65 -4.32 -24.53
C LEU A 23 17.11 -4.07 -24.93
N ALA A 24 17.74 -3.12 -24.24
CA ALA A 24 19.16 -2.86 -24.40
C ALA A 24 19.96 -4.10 -23.98
N THR A 25 21.07 -4.36 -24.66
CA THR A 25 21.95 -5.49 -24.32
C THR A 25 22.42 -5.41 -22.86
N GLY A 26 22.23 -6.50 -22.12
CA GLY A 26 22.57 -6.57 -20.69
C GLY A 26 21.46 -6.13 -19.74
N SER A 27 20.27 -5.79 -20.25
CA SER A 27 19.06 -5.67 -19.44
C SER A 27 18.67 -7.03 -18.85
N ASP A 28 18.01 -7.00 -17.70
CA ASP A 28 17.44 -8.20 -17.09
C ASP A 28 16.14 -8.58 -17.82
N GLU A 29 16.25 -9.43 -18.85
CA GLU A 29 15.13 -9.85 -19.67
C GLU A 29 14.08 -10.64 -18.87
N ASP A 30 14.52 -11.50 -17.94
CA ASP A 30 13.61 -12.33 -17.14
C ASP A 30 12.79 -11.47 -16.18
N HIS A 31 13.43 -10.51 -15.52
CA HIS A 31 12.74 -9.56 -14.64
C HIS A 31 11.74 -8.68 -15.41
N PHE A 32 12.14 -8.19 -16.58
CA PHE A 32 11.25 -7.44 -17.46
C PHE A 32 10.06 -8.30 -17.91
N LEU A 33 10.30 -9.52 -18.38
CA LEU A 33 9.26 -10.46 -18.81
C LEU A 33 8.29 -10.80 -17.67
N GLY A 34 8.80 -10.99 -16.45
CA GLY A 34 7.96 -11.20 -15.27
C GLY A 34 6.95 -10.06 -15.07
N LEU A 35 7.40 -8.81 -15.13
CA LEU A 35 6.48 -7.66 -14.98
C LEU A 35 5.45 -7.58 -16.13
N VAL A 36 5.89 -7.76 -17.38
CA VAL A 36 5.00 -7.53 -18.53
C VAL A 36 4.08 -8.72 -18.84
N THR A 37 4.37 -9.92 -18.32
CA THR A 37 3.50 -11.09 -18.51
C THR A 37 2.23 -10.95 -17.67
N ASP A 38 2.36 -10.52 -16.42
CA ASP A 38 1.23 -10.35 -15.48
C ASP A 38 0.52 -8.99 -15.63
N HIS A 39 0.69 -8.33 -16.77
CA HIS A 39 0.15 -7.00 -17.05
C HIS A 39 -1.36 -6.85 -16.85
N ASP A 40 -2.16 -7.90 -17.05
CA ASP A 40 -3.62 -7.84 -16.87
C ASP A 40 -4.02 -7.51 -15.42
N ASP A 41 -3.17 -7.83 -14.44
CA ASP A 41 -3.39 -7.54 -13.02
C ASP A 41 -2.69 -6.25 -12.55
N LEU A 42 -1.98 -5.55 -13.45
CA LEU A 42 -1.29 -4.30 -13.17
C LEU A 42 -2.18 -3.08 -13.50
N THR A 43 -2.56 -2.35 -12.45
CA THR A 43 -3.30 -1.08 -12.57
C THR A 43 -2.37 0.12 -12.36
N PRO A 44 -2.23 1.04 -13.33
CA PRO A 44 -1.40 2.22 -13.15
C PRO A 44 -2.04 3.20 -12.14
N LEU A 45 -1.29 3.55 -11.10
CA LEU A 45 -1.64 4.61 -10.15
C LEU A 45 -1.03 5.96 -10.56
N ILE A 46 0.21 5.91 -11.03
CA ILE A 46 0.99 7.05 -11.51
C ILE A 46 1.62 6.66 -12.84
N ALA A 47 1.53 7.55 -13.83
CA ALA A 47 2.24 7.44 -15.09
C ALA A 47 2.73 8.83 -15.49
N HIS A 48 4.05 9.04 -15.40
CA HIS A 48 4.70 10.27 -15.84
C HIS A 48 5.68 9.97 -16.97
N HIS A 49 5.56 10.71 -18.07
CA HIS A 49 6.46 10.64 -19.22
C HIS A 49 7.18 11.95 -19.38
N THR A 50 8.50 11.90 -19.59
CA THR A 50 9.26 13.11 -19.89
C THR A 50 8.84 13.68 -21.25
N PRO A 51 8.86 15.01 -21.45
CA PRO A 51 8.43 15.63 -22.71
C PRO A 51 9.22 15.16 -23.94
N ASP A 52 10.48 14.75 -23.75
CA ASP A 52 11.34 14.20 -24.79
C ASP A 52 11.10 12.70 -25.06
N GLY A 53 10.24 12.05 -24.28
CA GLY A 53 9.94 10.62 -24.38
C GLY A 53 11.07 9.69 -23.90
N ALA A 54 12.19 10.25 -23.45
CA ALA A 54 13.36 9.48 -23.07
C ALA A 54 13.16 8.68 -21.77
N ARG A 55 12.24 9.11 -20.89
CA ARG A 55 11.96 8.41 -19.64
C ARG A 55 10.47 8.31 -19.32
N SER A 56 10.11 7.20 -18.70
CA SER A 56 8.83 7.03 -18.01
C SER A 56 9.06 6.64 -16.56
N TYR A 57 8.22 7.18 -15.68
CA TYR A 57 8.17 6.87 -14.26
C TYR A 57 6.75 6.43 -13.91
N LEU A 58 6.59 5.20 -13.45
CA LEU A 58 5.28 4.64 -13.15
C LEU A 58 5.24 4.10 -11.72
N VAL A 59 4.04 4.13 -11.12
CA VAL A 59 3.69 3.28 -9.99
C VAL A 59 2.50 2.45 -10.40
N LEU A 60 2.64 1.14 -10.29
CA LEU A 60 1.62 0.15 -10.64
C LEU A 60 1.15 -0.53 -9.36
N HIS A 61 -0.16 -0.75 -9.25
CA HIS A 61 -0.72 -1.67 -8.27
C HIS A 61 -0.84 -3.05 -8.92
N ASP A 62 -0.24 -4.05 -8.29
CA ASP A 62 -0.27 -5.44 -8.68
C ASP A 62 -1.35 -6.19 -7.89
N GLY A 63 -2.48 -6.47 -8.56
CA GLY A 63 -3.59 -7.22 -7.98
C GLY A 63 -3.31 -8.72 -7.82
N ALA A 64 -2.28 -9.25 -8.51
CA ALA A 64 -1.91 -10.66 -8.44
C ALA A 64 -0.95 -10.97 -7.29
N ALA A 65 -0.34 -9.95 -6.66
CA ALA A 65 0.55 -10.09 -5.51
C ALA A 65 -0.06 -10.90 -4.35
N ILE A 66 -1.39 -10.98 -4.25
CA ILE A 66 -2.11 -11.80 -3.27
C ILE A 66 -1.87 -13.31 -3.45
N TRP A 67 -1.47 -13.73 -4.66
CA TRP A 67 -1.15 -15.11 -5.03
C TRP A 67 0.34 -15.44 -4.92
N ASP A 68 1.17 -14.45 -4.60
CA ASP A 68 2.60 -14.61 -4.34
C ASP A 68 2.84 -15.03 -2.87
N VAL A 69 4.06 -14.85 -2.37
CA VAL A 69 4.40 -15.02 -0.95
C VAL A 69 3.53 -14.09 -0.09
N PRO A 70 2.87 -14.61 0.97
CA PRO A 70 2.09 -13.78 1.87
C PRO A 70 2.91 -12.60 2.42
N GLY A 71 2.37 -11.39 2.30
CA GLY A 71 3.04 -10.16 2.70
C GLY A 71 3.74 -9.41 1.57
N THR A 72 3.78 -9.95 0.34
CA THR A 72 4.37 -9.28 -0.83
C THR A 72 3.77 -7.88 -1.00
N ALA A 73 4.66 -6.91 -1.21
CA ALA A 73 4.28 -5.54 -1.51
C ALA A 73 3.56 -5.44 -2.86
N GLN A 74 2.40 -4.78 -2.86
CA GLN A 74 1.51 -4.70 -4.02
C GLN A 74 1.79 -3.49 -4.93
N LEU A 75 2.72 -2.60 -4.57
CA LEU A 75 3.09 -1.46 -5.40
C LEU A 75 4.43 -1.72 -6.08
N ILE A 76 4.50 -1.46 -7.38
CA ILE A 76 5.71 -1.58 -8.18
C ILE A 76 6.05 -0.20 -8.72
N ALA A 77 7.17 0.37 -8.30
CA ALA A 77 7.74 1.55 -8.92
C ALA A 77 8.57 1.12 -10.12
N VAL A 78 8.43 1.83 -11.25
CA VAL A 78 9.09 1.50 -12.52
C VAL A 78 9.74 2.73 -13.12
N VAL A 79 10.98 2.59 -13.57
CA VAL A 79 11.67 3.55 -14.44
C VAL A 79 11.96 2.87 -15.77
N VAL A 80 11.51 3.50 -16.86
CA VAL A 80 11.89 3.10 -18.22
C VAL A 80 12.77 4.20 -18.80
N SER A 81 13.94 3.84 -19.30
CA SER A 81 14.84 4.75 -20.03
C SER A 81 14.97 4.30 -21.48
N ARG A 82 14.82 5.21 -22.43
CA ARG A 82 14.87 4.95 -23.87
C ARG A 82 16.03 5.67 -24.53
N ASP A 83 16.75 4.94 -25.37
CA ASP A 83 17.65 5.52 -26.37
C ASP A 83 16.90 5.64 -27.70
N LEU A 84 16.53 6.86 -28.05
CA LEU A 84 15.76 7.16 -29.28
C LEU A 84 16.58 6.88 -30.55
N GLY A 85 17.91 6.91 -30.47
CA GLY A 85 18.81 6.72 -31.62
C GLY A 85 19.01 5.26 -31.98
N SER A 86 19.17 4.40 -30.97
CA SER A 86 19.30 2.94 -31.16
C SER A 86 17.97 2.18 -31.05
N GLN A 87 16.88 2.86 -30.66
CA GLN A 87 15.59 2.25 -30.37
C GLN A 87 15.69 1.13 -29.33
N THR A 88 16.54 1.32 -28.32
CA THR A 88 16.68 0.39 -27.20
C THR A 88 16.16 0.99 -25.91
N LEU A 89 15.73 0.16 -24.97
CA LEU A 89 15.29 0.59 -23.65
C LEU A 89 16.00 -0.15 -22.52
N CYS A 90 16.21 0.55 -21.42
CA CYS A 90 16.55 -0.03 -20.12
C CYS A 90 15.36 0.09 -19.18
N PHE A 91 15.28 -0.83 -18.24
CA PHE A 91 14.17 -0.96 -17.32
C PHE A 91 14.69 -1.22 -15.90
N GLU A 92 14.14 -0.51 -14.93
CA GLU A 92 14.41 -0.70 -13.50
C GLU A 92 13.07 -0.71 -12.77
N SER A 93 12.90 -1.58 -11.78
CA SER A 93 11.71 -1.56 -10.93
C SER A 93 11.98 -2.09 -9.53
N GLU A 94 11.19 -1.61 -8.57
CA GLU A 94 11.26 -2.05 -7.18
C GLU A 94 9.85 -2.13 -6.57
N ARG A 95 9.60 -3.16 -5.76
CA ARG A 95 8.36 -3.29 -5.00
C ARG A 95 8.42 -2.45 -3.73
N HIS A 96 7.33 -1.77 -3.41
CA HIS A 96 7.24 -0.94 -2.22
C HIS A 96 5.94 -1.19 -1.45
N PRO A 97 5.99 -1.24 -0.12
CA PRO A 97 4.83 -1.54 0.69
C PRO A 97 3.80 -0.40 0.71
N VAL A 98 4.25 0.86 0.66
CA VAL A 98 3.36 2.04 0.68
C VAL A 98 3.74 3.05 -0.39
N LEU A 99 2.75 3.77 -0.88
CA LEU A 99 2.89 4.65 -2.03
C LEU A 99 3.95 5.76 -1.87
N PRO A 100 4.09 6.43 -0.72
CA PRO A 100 5.15 7.42 -0.53
C PRO A 100 6.56 6.88 -0.73
N LEU A 101 6.81 5.59 -0.41
CA LEU A 101 8.13 4.97 -0.62
C LEU A 101 8.38 4.69 -2.11
N ALA A 102 7.36 4.25 -2.85
CA ALA A 102 7.45 4.11 -4.31
C ALA A 102 7.74 5.46 -4.99
N GLN A 103 7.04 6.51 -4.58
CA GLN A 103 7.26 7.87 -5.09
C GLN A 103 8.66 8.38 -4.77
N ARG A 104 9.14 8.16 -3.54
CA ARG A 104 10.50 8.49 -3.12
C ARG A 104 11.54 7.77 -3.99
N TRP A 105 11.33 6.50 -4.27
CA TRP A 105 12.22 5.72 -5.15
C TRP A 105 12.27 6.32 -6.55
N LEU A 106 11.12 6.67 -7.16
CA LEU A 106 11.09 7.35 -8.47
C LEU A 106 11.82 8.70 -8.45
N ILE A 107 11.65 9.49 -7.38
CA ILE A 107 12.35 10.77 -7.20
C ILE A 107 13.87 10.55 -7.15
N ALA A 108 14.34 9.53 -6.43
CA ALA A 108 15.75 9.17 -6.39
C ALA A 108 16.30 8.76 -7.77
N HIS A 109 15.44 8.27 -8.68
CA HIS A 109 15.77 7.94 -10.07
C HIS A 109 15.61 9.11 -11.05
N GLY A 110 15.33 10.32 -10.54
CA GLY A 110 15.29 11.56 -11.32
C GLY A 110 13.89 12.00 -11.76
N ALA A 111 12.82 11.42 -11.20
CA ALA A 111 11.48 11.93 -11.41
C ALA A 111 11.30 13.30 -10.71
N VAL A 112 10.51 14.18 -11.33
CA VAL A 112 10.11 15.44 -10.69
C VAL A 112 9.10 15.12 -9.57
N PRO A 113 9.29 15.60 -8.32
CA PRO A 113 8.44 15.21 -7.20
C PRO A 113 6.94 15.41 -7.42
N ASP A 114 6.54 16.54 -8.00
CA ASP A 114 5.13 16.83 -8.29
C ASP A 114 4.54 15.95 -9.40
N ALA A 115 5.38 15.46 -10.31
CA ALA A 115 4.95 14.65 -11.44
C ALA A 115 4.64 13.20 -11.05
N VAL A 116 5.14 12.74 -9.90
CA VAL A 116 4.87 11.41 -9.35
C VAL A 116 3.88 11.44 -8.20
N ARG A 117 3.18 12.55 -7.96
CA ARG A 117 2.04 12.60 -7.05
C ARG A 117 0.85 11.88 -7.66
N LEU A 118 -0.03 11.35 -6.81
CA LEU A 118 -1.33 10.86 -7.28
C LEU A 118 -2.07 12.01 -7.99
N PRO A 119 -2.65 11.76 -9.17
CA PRO A 119 -3.47 12.75 -9.84
C PRO A 119 -4.66 13.14 -8.97
N ALA A 120 -5.05 14.42 -8.98
CA ALA A 120 -6.18 14.92 -8.18
C ALA A 120 -7.51 14.22 -8.51
N GLN A 121 -7.64 13.71 -9.73
CA GLN A 121 -8.78 12.95 -10.23
C GLN A 121 -8.72 11.45 -9.90
N TRP A 122 -7.68 10.98 -9.21
CA TRP A 122 -7.59 9.58 -8.80
C TRP A 122 -8.75 9.22 -7.86
N GLY A 123 -9.45 8.13 -8.20
CA GLY A 123 -10.68 7.69 -7.53
C GLY A 123 -10.46 6.68 -6.41
N GLY A 124 -9.21 6.43 -6.01
CA GLY A 124 -8.89 5.48 -4.94
C GLY A 124 -9.09 6.05 -3.53
N PRO A 125 -8.76 5.24 -2.51
CA PRO A 125 -8.89 5.63 -1.10
C PRO A 125 -8.12 6.91 -0.78
N LYS A 126 -8.63 7.72 0.14
CA LYS A 126 -8.01 9.00 0.54
C LYS A 126 -7.51 8.98 1.98
N PRO A 127 -6.49 9.77 2.33
CA PRO A 127 -6.09 9.97 3.73
C PRO A 127 -7.28 10.37 4.59
N THR A 128 -7.55 9.63 5.67
CA THR A 128 -8.67 9.91 6.58
C THR A 128 -8.47 11.23 7.34
N ASP A 129 -7.22 11.62 7.63
CA ASP A 129 -6.90 12.78 8.46
C ASP A 129 -5.57 13.45 8.08
N THR A 130 -5.38 14.67 8.59
CA THR A 130 -4.17 15.46 8.35
C THR A 130 -2.89 14.76 8.82
N LEU A 131 -2.96 13.96 9.88
CA LEU A 131 -1.79 13.22 10.36
C LEU A 131 -1.32 12.20 9.32
N THR A 132 -2.26 11.51 8.67
CA THR A 132 -1.96 10.58 7.57
C THR A 132 -1.21 11.32 6.46
N SER A 133 -1.74 12.44 5.96
CA SER A 133 -1.09 13.22 4.91
C SER A 133 0.28 13.77 5.30
N VAL A 134 0.48 14.15 6.57
CA VAL A 134 1.79 14.60 7.07
C VAL A 134 2.81 13.47 7.06
N LEU A 135 2.41 12.26 7.48
CA LEU A 135 3.31 11.11 7.50
C LEU A 135 3.64 10.61 6.08
N GLU A 136 2.69 10.71 5.15
CA GLU A 136 2.95 10.45 3.74
C GLU A 136 3.97 11.42 3.16
N GLU A 137 3.79 12.72 3.43
CA GLU A 137 4.75 13.73 3.01
C GLU A 137 6.13 13.50 3.62
N GLN A 138 6.18 13.12 4.91
CA GLN A 138 7.41 12.76 5.61
C GLN A 138 8.12 11.58 4.93
N LEU A 139 7.39 10.51 4.58
CA LEU A 139 7.98 9.35 3.89
C LEU A 139 8.46 9.73 2.49
N LEU A 140 7.65 10.44 1.70
CA LEU A 140 7.99 10.84 0.34
C LEU A 140 9.24 11.74 0.30
N THR A 141 9.33 12.70 1.20
CA THR A 141 10.42 13.70 1.24
C THR A 141 11.63 13.26 2.07
N SER A 142 11.61 12.05 2.62
CA SER A 142 12.65 11.57 3.53
C SER A 142 14.04 11.38 2.91
N GLY A 143 14.17 11.36 1.58
CA GLY A 143 15.45 11.05 0.93
C GLY A 143 15.98 9.69 1.39
N ASP A 144 17.25 9.64 1.82
CA ASP A 144 17.92 8.44 2.31
C ASP A 144 17.78 8.21 3.83
N ARG A 145 16.99 9.04 4.53
CA ARG A 145 16.81 9.00 5.98
C ARG A 145 16.30 7.65 6.50
N TYR A 146 15.32 7.05 5.82
CA TYR A 146 14.71 5.78 6.24
C TYR A 146 15.24 4.62 5.42
N GLU A 147 15.85 3.67 6.12
CA GLU A 147 16.23 2.36 5.60
C GLU A 147 15.14 1.34 5.95
N VAL A 148 14.54 0.73 4.94
CA VAL A 148 13.49 -0.29 5.14
C VAL A 148 14.15 -1.58 5.60
N LEU A 149 13.72 -2.09 6.75
CA LEU A 149 14.21 -3.33 7.35
C LEU A 149 13.26 -4.49 7.10
N ASP A 150 11.95 -4.22 7.13
CA ASP A 150 10.91 -5.23 7.02
C ASP A 150 9.59 -4.60 6.58
N HIS A 151 8.74 -5.36 5.92
CA HIS A 151 7.38 -4.95 5.58
C HIS A 151 6.48 -6.15 5.37
N TYR A 152 5.18 -5.91 5.48
CA TYR A 152 4.17 -6.91 5.17
C TYR A 152 2.89 -6.22 4.74
N THR A 153 2.30 -6.68 3.65
CA THR A 153 0.96 -6.29 3.21
C THR A 153 -0.02 -7.43 3.50
N GLY A 154 -0.98 -7.17 4.38
CA GLY A 154 -2.12 -8.03 4.67
C GLY A 154 -3.37 -7.52 3.97
N ASP A 155 -3.92 -8.33 3.07
CA ASP A 155 -5.07 -7.99 2.21
C ASP A 155 -6.27 -8.93 2.42
N CYS A 156 -6.12 -9.97 3.24
CA CYS A 156 -7.15 -10.93 3.58
C CYS A 156 -8.06 -10.39 4.71
N GLY A 157 -8.89 -9.40 4.40
CA GLY A 157 -9.90 -8.84 5.31
C GLY A 157 -9.81 -7.32 5.46
N GLU A 158 -9.40 -6.85 6.63
CA GLU A 158 -8.97 -5.46 6.80
C GLU A 158 -7.61 -5.31 6.13
N TYR A 159 -7.47 -4.31 5.26
CA TYR A 159 -6.22 -4.04 4.58
C TYR A 159 -5.27 -3.38 5.58
N GLU A 160 -4.13 -4.00 5.82
CA GLU A 160 -3.09 -3.47 6.68
C GLU A 160 -1.73 -3.68 6.04
N THR A 161 -0.96 -2.60 5.91
CA THR A 161 0.44 -2.69 5.54
C THR A 161 1.29 -2.11 6.67
N TYR A 162 2.33 -2.84 7.08
CA TYR A 162 3.36 -2.28 7.95
C TYR A 162 4.68 -2.10 7.22
N VAL A 163 5.44 -1.09 7.65
CA VAL A 163 6.82 -0.86 7.23
C VAL A 163 7.66 -0.57 8.47
N LEU A 164 8.62 -1.43 8.76
CA LEU A 164 9.64 -1.21 9.77
C LEU A 164 10.86 -0.58 9.11
N VAL A 165 11.30 0.55 9.62
CA VAL A 165 12.48 1.25 9.12
C VAL A 165 13.45 1.60 10.24
N HIS A 166 14.72 1.74 9.88
CA HIS A 166 15.72 2.43 10.68
C HIS A 166 15.81 3.89 10.23
N ASP A 167 15.56 4.82 11.16
CA ASP A 167 15.66 6.25 10.99
C ASP A 167 17.07 6.74 11.30
N LYS A 168 17.78 7.16 10.25
CA LYS A 168 19.16 7.64 10.31
C LYS A 168 19.28 9.09 10.82
N ASP A 169 18.18 9.78 11.06
CA ASP A 169 18.19 11.14 11.62
C ASP A 169 18.80 11.13 13.03
N PRO A 170 19.86 11.91 13.32
CA PRO A 170 20.45 12.01 14.64
C PRO A 170 19.45 12.40 15.75
N ALA A 171 18.38 13.15 15.42
CA ALA A 171 17.32 13.51 16.36
C ALA A 171 16.52 12.28 16.85
N SER A 172 16.54 11.19 16.07
CA SER A 172 15.86 9.93 16.37
C SER A 172 16.73 8.92 17.10
N ALA A 173 17.98 9.23 17.45
CA ALA A 173 18.92 8.25 18.03
C ALA A 173 18.43 7.57 19.33
N GLY A 174 17.49 8.18 20.07
CA GLY A 174 16.87 7.55 21.24
C GLY A 174 15.80 6.51 20.92
N GLN A 175 15.17 6.61 19.74
CA GLN A 175 14.16 5.69 19.20
C GLN A 175 14.31 5.58 17.67
N PRO A 176 15.39 4.95 17.18
CA PRO A 176 15.72 4.98 15.76
C PRO A 176 14.86 4.04 14.93
N TYR A 177 14.13 3.10 15.54
CA TYR A 177 13.29 2.16 14.80
C TYR A 177 11.87 2.71 14.68
N ARG A 178 11.40 2.94 13.46
CA ARG A 178 10.05 3.47 13.19
C ARG A 178 9.19 2.41 12.55
N LEU A 179 7.96 2.30 13.04
CA LEU A 179 6.94 1.43 12.46
C LEU A 179 5.86 2.31 11.84
N PHE A 180 5.73 2.27 10.52
CA PHE A 180 4.62 2.88 9.80
C PHE A 180 3.53 1.83 9.59
N LEU A 181 2.30 2.16 9.97
CA LEU A 181 1.15 1.27 9.86
C LEU A 181 0.07 1.96 9.03
N GLU A 182 -0.14 1.47 7.82
CA GLU A 182 -1.24 1.84 6.95
C GLU A 182 -2.40 0.88 7.18
N GLN A 183 -3.60 1.41 7.43
CA GLN A 183 -4.79 0.61 7.67
C GLN A 183 -5.98 1.16 6.91
N MET A 184 -6.74 0.26 6.30
CA MET A 184 -8.00 0.54 5.63
C MET A 184 -9.03 -0.55 5.98
N ALA A 185 -10.13 -0.12 6.61
CA ALA A 185 -11.24 -1.04 6.87
C ALA A 185 -11.86 -1.53 5.56
N SER A 186 -12.33 -2.78 5.53
CA SER A 186 -12.97 -3.34 4.34
C SER A 186 -14.14 -2.45 3.89
N ALA A 187 -14.16 -2.10 2.59
CA ALA A 187 -15.11 -1.19 1.96
C ALA A 187 -15.03 0.30 2.39
N SER A 188 -13.97 0.73 3.07
CA SER A 188 -13.70 2.17 3.26
C SER A 188 -13.10 2.79 2.00
N ASP A 189 -13.47 4.03 1.73
CA ASP A 189 -12.84 4.92 0.75
C ASP A 189 -11.73 5.77 1.38
N THR A 190 -11.31 5.46 2.61
CA THR A 190 -10.24 6.16 3.30
C THR A 190 -9.31 5.23 4.06
N TYR A 191 -8.08 5.67 4.28
CA TYR A 191 -7.07 4.94 5.04
C TYR A 191 -6.35 5.85 6.03
N THR A 192 -5.77 5.25 7.05
CA THR A 192 -4.92 5.94 8.02
C THR A 192 -3.49 5.44 7.94
N LEU A 193 -2.53 6.36 8.08
CA LEU A 193 -1.12 6.04 8.31
C LEU A 193 -0.74 6.49 9.73
N ARG A 194 -0.08 5.62 10.49
CA ARG A 194 0.39 5.89 11.86
C ARG A 194 1.85 5.54 12.01
N GLU A 195 2.55 6.32 12.83
CA GLU A 195 3.95 6.08 13.16
C GLU A 195 4.10 5.66 14.62
N GLY A 196 4.85 4.59 14.84
CA GLY A 196 5.38 4.20 16.13
C GLY A 196 6.90 4.31 16.18
N ALA A 197 7.46 4.50 17.37
CA ALA A 197 8.90 4.63 17.55
C ALA A 197 9.41 3.74 18.69
N PHE A 198 10.52 3.06 18.42
CA PHE A 198 11.09 2.04 19.28
C PHE A 198 12.59 2.24 19.44
N ARG A 199 13.09 1.87 20.61
CA ARG A 199 14.52 1.91 20.91
C ARG A 199 15.31 0.80 20.21
N THR A 200 14.66 -0.35 19.99
CA THR A 200 15.26 -1.54 19.40
C THR A 200 14.36 -2.11 18.31
N GLU A 201 14.98 -2.75 17.32
CA GLU A 201 14.29 -3.50 16.26
C GLU A 201 13.39 -4.60 16.85
N ASP A 202 13.94 -5.38 17.78
CA ASP A 202 13.22 -6.46 18.45
C ASP A 202 11.97 -5.96 19.19
N GLY A 203 12.04 -4.77 19.80
CA GLY A 203 10.88 -4.19 20.48
C GLY A 203 9.77 -3.78 19.50
N ALA A 204 10.13 -3.35 18.29
CA ALA A 204 9.15 -3.09 17.24
C ALA A 204 8.52 -4.40 16.74
N ARG A 205 9.34 -5.45 16.52
CA ARG A 205 8.86 -6.77 16.09
C ARG A 205 7.97 -7.44 17.13
N GLU A 206 8.33 -7.37 18.40
CA GLU A 206 7.52 -7.89 19.51
C GLU A 206 6.16 -7.18 19.55
N TRP A 207 6.13 -5.85 19.41
CA TRP A 207 4.88 -5.12 19.33
C TRP A 207 4.01 -5.56 18.13
N MET A 208 4.62 -5.79 16.96
CA MET A 208 3.90 -6.28 15.78
C MET A 208 3.32 -7.69 16.00
N ALA A 209 4.07 -8.57 16.66
CA ALA A 209 3.66 -9.94 16.94
C ALA A 209 2.53 -10.00 17.98
N GLU A 210 2.63 -9.22 19.06
CA GLU A 210 1.70 -9.29 20.17
C GLU A 210 0.51 -8.34 20.03
N ARG A 211 0.66 -7.26 19.26
CA ARG A 211 -0.29 -6.12 19.19
C ARG A 211 -0.71 -5.64 20.58
N GLY A 212 0.24 -5.67 21.52
CA GLY A 212 0.04 -5.59 22.97
C GLY A 212 -0.30 -4.21 23.54
N GLY A 213 -1.02 -3.36 22.80
CA GLY A 213 -1.42 -2.03 23.25
C GLY A 213 -1.32 -0.95 22.17
N PRO A 214 -1.53 0.32 22.51
CA PRO A 214 -1.42 1.42 21.56
C PRO A 214 0.00 1.49 20.99
N LEU A 215 0.11 1.87 19.72
CA LEU A 215 1.38 2.07 19.04
C LEU A 215 2.22 3.12 19.81
N PRO A 216 3.46 2.80 20.24
CA PRO A 216 4.29 3.72 21.00
C PRO A 216 4.62 4.98 20.20
N ALA A 217 4.15 6.13 20.66
CA ALA A 217 4.33 7.37 19.93
C ALA A 217 5.82 7.81 19.89
N PRO A 218 6.29 8.38 18.77
CA PRO A 218 7.54 9.11 18.69
C PRO A 218 7.75 10.07 19.86
N HIS A 219 8.90 9.99 20.52
CA HIS A 219 9.37 11.09 21.34
C HIS A 219 9.67 12.29 20.44
N MET A 220 8.72 13.20 20.35
CA MET A 220 8.96 14.50 19.73
C MET A 220 9.92 15.30 20.62
N VAL A 221 11.08 15.66 20.08
CA VAL A 221 11.83 16.80 20.62
C VAL A 221 10.98 18.06 20.35
N PRO A 222 10.71 18.93 21.34
CA PRO A 222 9.83 20.08 21.14
C PRO A 222 10.31 20.96 19.97
N GLY A 223 9.54 21.00 18.88
CA GLY A 223 9.86 21.82 17.70
C GLY A 223 9.29 21.33 16.38
N ALA A 224 9.03 20.02 16.23
CA ALA A 224 8.44 19.44 15.03
C ALA A 224 7.07 18.83 15.36
N LEU A 225 5.99 19.54 14.98
CA LEU A 225 4.61 19.04 14.87
C LEU A 225 3.93 18.58 16.17
N ALA A 226 3.53 19.55 17.00
CA ALA A 226 2.52 19.30 18.04
C ALA A 226 1.10 19.26 17.43
N VAL A 227 0.54 18.07 17.24
CA VAL A 227 -0.91 17.89 17.01
C VAL A 227 -1.54 17.15 18.21
N PRO A 228 -2.71 17.59 18.73
CA PRO A 228 -3.28 17.06 19.97
C PRO A 228 -3.78 15.61 19.87
N ARG A 229 -3.33 14.79 20.83
CA ARG A 229 -3.50 13.34 21.01
C ARG A 229 -4.93 12.79 21.21
N THR A 230 -6.00 13.50 20.88
CA THR A 230 -7.34 13.16 21.43
C THR A 230 -8.27 12.33 20.54
N GLN A 231 -7.87 11.93 19.32
CA GLN A 231 -8.83 11.30 18.38
C GLN A 231 -8.71 9.77 18.24
N ALA A 232 -7.55 9.16 18.54
CA ALA A 232 -7.35 7.70 18.40
C ALA A 232 -8.12 6.86 19.44
N ALA A 233 -8.49 7.45 20.60
CA ALA A 233 -9.19 6.72 21.66
C ALA A 233 -10.67 6.40 21.34
N ARG A 234 -11.28 6.99 20.29
CA ARG A 234 -12.70 6.77 19.97
C ARG A 234 -12.97 5.59 19.03
N ALA A 235 -11.96 5.04 18.36
CA ALA A 235 -12.13 3.84 17.54
C ALA A 235 -12.14 2.54 18.38
N ALA A 236 -11.42 2.53 19.52
CA ALA A 236 -11.25 1.33 20.35
C ALA A 236 -12.43 0.99 21.29
N THR A 237 -13.52 1.77 21.30
CA THR A 237 -14.67 1.54 22.20
C THR A 237 -15.98 1.14 21.51
N ARG A 238 -15.93 0.70 20.25
CA ARG A 238 -17.05 -0.04 19.64
C ARG A 238 -16.74 -1.53 19.54
N ARG A 239 -16.37 -2.15 20.68
CA ARG A 239 -16.72 -3.55 20.91
C ARG A 239 -18.20 -3.58 21.24
N THR A 240 -19.00 -3.68 20.18
CA THR A 240 -20.41 -4.09 20.29
C THR A 240 -20.41 -5.45 20.96
N SER A 241 -20.84 -5.50 22.22
CA SER A 241 -21.35 -6.72 22.82
C SER A 241 -22.41 -7.29 21.88
N CYS A 242 -22.21 -8.50 21.36
CA CYS A 242 -23.29 -9.26 20.76
C CYS A 242 -24.47 -9.27 21.73
N PRO A 243 -25.68 -8.84 21.33
CA PRO A 243 -26.86 -9.23 22.09
C PRO A 243 -26.99 -10.76 21.96
N SER A 244 -27.05 -11.44 23.10
CA SER A 244 -27.44 -12.85 23.18
C SER A 244 -28.74 -13.05 22.39
N PRO A 245 -28.88 -14.11 21.57
CA PRO A 245 -30.14 -14.39 20.91
C PRO A 245 -31.24 -14.56 21.97
N ALA A 246 -32.35 -13.85 21.78
CA ALA A 246 -33.51 -13.97 22.64
C ALA A 246 -34.06 -15.41 22.59
N PRO A 247 -34.46 -16.00 23.72
CA PRO A 247 -35.13 -17.29 23.72
C PRO A 247 -36.49 -17.18 22.99
N TRP A 248 -36.80 -18.21 22.19
CA TRP A 248 -38.03 -18.28 21.39
C TRP A 248 -39.30 -18.07 22.24
N PRO A 249 -40.33 -17.41 21.69
CA PRO A 249 -41.62 -17.32 22.35
C PRO A 249 -42.28 -18.72 22.41
N PRO A 250 -43.01 -19.05 23.49
CA PRO A 250 -43.75 -20.30 23.57
C PRO A 250 -44.85 -20.36 22.49
N ALA A 251 -45.04 -21.55 21.94
CA ALA A 251 -46.06 -21.83 20.93
C ALA A 251 -47.47 -21.44 21.43
N ALA A 252 -48.24 -20.79 20.57
CA ALA A 252 -49.64 -20.48 20.84
C ALA A 252 -50.48 -21.78 20.96
N PRO A 253 -51.48 -21.84 21.86
CA PRO A 253 -52.33 -23.00 21.99
C PRO A 253 -53.23 -23.17 20.77
N LEU A 254 -53.32 -24.42 20.30
CA LEU A 254 -54.25 -24.84 19.25
C LEU A 254 -55.71 -24.56 19.67
N PRO A 255 -56.59 -24.15 18.75
CA PRO A 255 -58.02 -24.01 19.03
C PRO A 255 -58.64 -25.40 19.29
N PRO A 256 -59.64 -25.50 20.19
CA PRO A 256 -60.33 -26.76 20.44
C PRO A 256 -61.17 -27.19 19.23
N ALA A 257 -61.18 -28.50 18.97
CA ALA A 257 -62.02 -29.11 17.95
C ALA A 257 -63.52 -28.95 18.28
N PRO A 258 -64.39 -28.70 17.27
CA PRO A 258 -65.83 -28.65 17.50
C PRO A 258 -66.38 -30.04 17.82
N GLY A 259 -67.00 -30.16 19.00
CA GLY A 259 -67.74 -31.36 19.42
C GLY A 259 -69.10 -31.49 18.70
N PRO A 260 -69.66 -32.71 18.61
CA PRO A 260 -70.84 -32.99 17.80
C PRO A 260 -72.12 -32.54 18.51
N GLY A 261 -72.80 -31.53 17.96
CA GLY A 261 -74.14 -31.13 18.38
C GLY A 261 -75.21 -32.05 17.80
N ARG A 262 -75.92 -32.77 18.67
CA ARG A 262 -77.09 -33.60 18.33
C ARG A 262 -78.36 -32.76 18.19
N HIS A 263 -79.15 -33.16 17.21
CA HIS A 263 -80.54 -32.76 16.95
C HIS A 263 -81.45 -32.89 18.18
N ARG A 264 -82.38 -31.93 18.28
CA ARG A 264 -83.76 -32.19 18.69
C ARG A 264 -84.70 -31.45 17.76
#